data_AF-A0A955SN97-F1
#
_entry.id   AF-A0A955SN97-F1
#
_cell.length_a   1.000
_cell.length_b   1.000
_cell.length_c   1.000
_cell.angle_alpha   90.00
_cell.angle_beta   90.00
_cell.angle_gamma   90.00
#
_symmetry.space_group_name_H-M   'P 1'
#
loop_
_entity.id
_entity.type
_entity.pdbx_description
1 polymer ?
#
loop_
_entity_poly.entity_id
_entity_poly.type
_entity_poly.pdbx_seq_one_letter_code
_entity_poly.pdbx_strand_id
1 'polypeptide(L)'
;MSHRILSFNLIAILFVHSTSFGSAYDEAKENAAMAREALIRSRHTLHAYLDRRDPVTGLLPRSGQHPAWYVRDSAADLYPFLVLAARFVEPSVYENEMHEILRREIQQSTRFCWLSDNVAAGGGFEDPEIDLDRLIFGSSEYAKDGLLPLSERLGRTAWLDRMVHITDDILSHAPYETRFGKIPSLGSEVNGEMLQVLTRLAYLTHDPRYIDQAITITRFYFEEVIPKSNGLPPQTWNLAEEKPELGYFNLADHGNEIVGGLSEFVLFLKEENQPLYPAMAKSLSELVNLILDVGRNKDGVWVLRVACEDYEITDTRHAHCWGYLFNGVYTAYLVTGEERFRDALKFALKSVKEKPTYLDDPQGSGRGYGSNAYSDAIESAIVFLNRFPDEELFEVLDRCVDRFLKRQREDGIIEDWYGDGNYVRTALMYAFMKSQGVWIEPWREDVQLGAAMEGDSLVLALNSENPWEGKVRFDIPRHREFFNMPINYPRLNEFPEWFTVNGDSLYQIEVDGNHEVRCGGELIEGFDLKSDGKDWTELRVETIPGPPYSKP
;
A
#
# COMPACT_ATOMS: atom_id res chain seq x y z
N MET A 1 54.48 -24.86 32.21
CA MET A 1 53.26 -24.14 31.82
C MET A 1 52.88 -24.61 30.43
N SER A 2 51.98 -25.60 30.36
CA SER A 2 51.50 -26.17 29.11
C SER A 2 50.14 -25.53 28.77
N HIS A 3 50.06 -24.81 27.66
CA HIS A 3 48.79 -24.33 27.12
C HIS A 3 48.32 -25.30 26.03
N ARG A 4 47.23 -26.01 26.33
CA ARG A 4 46.45 -26.79 25.37
C ARG A 4 45.59 -25.82 24.54
N ILE A 5 45.74 -25.88 23.23
CA ILE A 5 44.81 -25.28 22.26
C ILE A 5 43.73 -26.33 22.00
N LEU A 6 42.49 -26.01 22.38
CA LEU A 6 41.29 -26.78 22.01
C LEU A 6 40.82 -26.28 20.65
N SER A 7 40.93 -27.12 19.63
CA SER A 7 40.31 -26.93 18.32
C SER A 7 38.85 -27.38 18.40
N PHE A 8 37.90 -26.45 18.25
CA PHE A 8 36.49 -26.77 18.02
C PHE A 8 36.28 -26.98 16.52
N ASN A 9 35.99 -28.23 16.12
CA ASN A 9 35.49 -28.54 14.79
C ASN A 9 33.99 -28.21 14.76
N LEU A 10 33.60 -27.21 13.98
CA LEU A 10 32.21 -26.91 13.67
C LEU A 10 31.80 -27.82 12.49
N ILE A 11 30.98 -28.83 12.76
CA ILE A 11 30.34 -29.65 11.72
C ILE A 11 29.09 -28.89 11.29
N ALA A 12 29.13 -28.31 10.08
CA ALA A 12 27.94 -27.78 9.44
C ALA A 12 27.09 -28.95 8.92
N ILE A 13 25.93 -29.16 9.52
CA ILE A 13 24.92 -30.10 9.02
C ILE A 13 24.04 -29.32 8.05
N LEU A 14 24.30 -29.51 6.75
CA LEU A 14 23.40 -29.11 5.67
C LEU A 14 22.17 -30.03 5.71
N PHE A 15 21.06 -29.52 6.22
CA PHE A 15 19.75 -30.14 6.01
C PHE A 15 19.27 -29.78 4.60
N VAL A 16 19.55 -30.64 3.63
CA VAL A 16 18.82 -30.63 2.36
C VAL A 16 17.45 -31.23 2.64
N HIS A 17 16.43 -30.38 2.79
CA HIS A 17 15.05 -30.82 2.69
C HIS A 17 14.75 -31.00 1.20
N SER A 18 14.81 -32.24 0.73
CA SER A 18 14.28 -32.62 -0.57
C SER A 18 12.77 -32.88 -0.44
N THR A 19 11.99 -31.80 -0.43
CA THR A 19 10.59 -31.86 -0.82
C THR A 19 10.52 -31.81 -2.34
N SER A 20 9.80 -32.74 -2.97
CA SER A 20 9.60 -32.73 -4.42
C SER A 20 8.65 -31.59 -4.79
N PHE A 21 9.20 -30.40 -4.99
CA PHE A 21 8.52 -29.27 -5.61
C PHE A 21 8.99 -29.17 -7.07
N GLY A 22 8.13 -28.63 -7.95
CA GLY A 22 8.52 -28.27 -9.32
C GLY A 22 9.71 -27.31 -9.30
N SER A 23 10.39 -27.15 -10.43
CA SER A 23 11.48 -26.18 -10.50
C SER A 23 10.93 -24.76 -10.28
N ALA A 24 11.73 -23.82 -9.76
CA ALA A 24 11.33 -22.41 -9.68
C ALA A 24 10.87 -21.86 -11.05
N TYR A 25 11.39 -22.42 -12.14
CA TYR A 25 10.93 -22.11 -13.49
C TYR A 25 9.50 -22.57 -13.78
N ASP A 26 9.05 -23.71 -13.24
CA ASP A 26 7.67 -24.16 -13.39
C ASP A 26 6.72 -23.29 -12.56
N GLU A 27 7.11 -22.91 -11.35
CA GLU A 27 6.36 -21.93 -10.53
C GLU A 27 6.26 -20.57 -11.25
N ALA A 28 7.36 -20.10 -11.85
CA ALA A 28 7.37 -18.86 -12.62
C ALA A 28 6.36 -18.90 -13.80
N LYS A 29 6.17 -20.05 -14.47
CA LYS A 29 5.16 -20.22 -15.53
C LYS A 29 3.73 -20.16 -14.99
N GLU A 30 3.47 -20.81 -13.86
CA GLU A 30 2.16 -20.75 -13.20
C GLU A 30 1.84 -19.32 -12.77
N ASN A 31 2.80 -18.65 -12.15
CA ASN A 31 2.70 -17.26 -11.75
C ASN A 31 2.49 -16.33 -12.96
N ALA A 32 3.05 -16.66 -14.14
CA ALA A 32 2.89 -15.85 -15.36
C ALA A 32 1.43 -15.80 -15.84
N ALA A 33 0.71 -16.92 -15.76
CA ALA A 33 -0.71 -16.97 -16.10
C ALA A 33 -1.57 -16.15 -15.12
N MET A 34 -1.25 -16.25 -13.83
CA MET A 34 -1.95 -15.50 -12.76
C MET A 34 -1.72 -13.99 -12.87
N ALA A 35 -0.48 -13.56 -13.10
CA ALA A 35 -0.13 -12.16 -13.30
C ALA A 35 -0.82 -11.58 -14.54
N ARG A 36 -0.81 -12.32 -15.65
CA ARG A 36 -1.49 -11.92 -16.89
C ARG A 36 -2.98 -11.71 -16.67
N GLU A 37 -3.67 -12.64 -16.01
CA GLU A 37 -5.10 -12.52 -15.75
C GLU A 37 -5.39 -11.24 -14.96
N ALA A 38 -4.66 -10.97 -13.89
CA ALA A 38 -4.84 -9.75 -13.10
C ALA A 38 -4.61 -8.46 -13.92
N LEU A 39 -3.60 -8.43 -14.79
CA LEU A 39 -3.33 -7.29 -15.67
C LEU A 39 -4.44 -7.07 -16.71
N ILE A 40 -4.97 -8.16 -17.30
CA ILE A 40 -6.12 -8.10 -18.22
C ILE A 40 -7.34 -7.51 -17.50
N ARG A 41 -7.63 -7.98 -16.29
CA ARG A 41 -8.75 -7.46 -15.49
C ARG A 41 -8.59 -5.97 -15.19
N SER A 42 -7.39 -5.54 -14.79
CA SER A 42 -7.09 -4.11 -14.57
C SER A 42 -7.29 -3.27 -15.83
N ARG A 43 -6.87 -3.78 -17.00
CA ARG A 43 -7.10 -3.12 -18.30
C ARG A 43 -8.58 -2.97 -18.63
N HIS A 44 -9.38 -4.01 -18.41
CA HIS A 44 -10.82 -3.96 -18.67
C HIS A 44 -11.51 -2.92 -17.78
N THR A 45 -11.20 -2.88 -16.48
CA THR A 45 -11.76 -1.86 -15.58
C THR A 45 -11.35 -0.45 -15.99
N LEU A 46 -10.09 -0.24 -16.37
CA LEU A 46 -9.58 1.03 -16.89
C LEU A 46 -10.45 1.55 -18.05
N HIS A 47 -10.67 0.73 -19.08
CA HIS A 47 -11.48 1.16 -20.23
C HIS A 47 -12.95 1.34 -19.88
N ALA A 48 -13.51 0.45 -19.04
CA ALA A 48 -14.91 0.55 -18.60
C ALA A 48 -15.22 1.90 -17.91
N TYR A 49 -14.30 2.41 -17.10
CA TYR A 49 -14.44 3.72 -16.45
C TYR A 49 -14.07 4.91 -17.34
N LEU A 50 -13.08 4.75 -18.23
CA LEU A 50 -12.75 5.80 -19.21
C LEU A 50 -13.92 6.14 -20.15
N ASP A 51 -14.74 5.14 -20.50
CA ASP A 51 -15.95 5.29 -21.31
C ASP A 51 -17.09 6.00 -20.56
N ARG A 52 -16.97 6.13 -19.24
CA ARG A 52 -17.97 6.72 -18.35
C ARG A 52 -17.61 8.12 -17.88
N ARG A 53 -16.51 8.69 -18.36
CA ARG A 53 -16.14 10.07 -18.07
C ARG A 53 -17.29 10.99 -18.42
N ASP A 54 -17.54 11.96 -17.54
CA ASP A 54 -18.50 13.00 -17.83
C ASP A 54 -18.05 13.79 -19.07
N PRO A 55 -18.91 13.96 -20.09
CA PRO A 55 -18.51 14.55 -21.36
C PRO A 55 -18.22 16.05 -21.29
N VAL A 56 -18.60 16.72 -20.19
CA VAL A 56 -18.37 18.15 -19.98
C VAL A 56 -17.12 18.38 -19.16
N THR A 57 -17.00 17.69 -18.02
CA THR A 57 -15.88 17.87 -17.09
C THR A 57 -14.66 17.02 -17.47
N GLY A 58 -14.86 15.89 -18.15
CA GLY A 58 -13.83 14.88 -18.40
C GLY A 58 -13.45 14.06 -17.17
N LEU A 59 -14.16 14.22 -16.04
CA LEU A 59 -13.88 13.52 -14.78
C LEU A 59 -14.62 12.18 -14.69
N LEU A 60 -14.10 11.29 -13.85
CA LEU A 60 -14.69 9.98 -13.58
C LEU A 60 -15.88 10.09 -12.62
N PRO A 61 -16.89 9.22 -12.74
CA PRO A 61 -18.04 9.25 -11.85
C PRO A 61 -17.70 8.64 -10.48
N ARG A 62 -18.51 8.94 -9.47
CA ARG A 62 -18.53 8.22 -8.19
C ARG A 62 -19.13 6.83 -8.36
N SER A 63 -20.20 6.71 -9.14
CA SER A 63 -20.86 5.45 -9.47
C SER A 63 -21.69 5.60 -10.74
N GLY A 64 -22.18 4.50 -11.30
CA GLY A 64 -23.12 4.56 -12.44
C GLY A 64 -24.42 5.33 -12.14
N GLN A 65 -24.83 5.41 -10.86
CA GLN A 65 -26.00 6.16 -10.42
C GLN A 65 -25.68 7.58 -9.92
N HIS A 66 -24.43 7.84 -9.57
CA HIS A 66 -23.94 9.13 -9.09
C HIS A 66 -22.78 9.60 -9.98
N PRO A 67 -23.08 10.28 -11.11
CA PRO A 67 -22.08 10.65 -12.10
C PRO A 67 -21.17 11.82 -11.67
N ALA A 68 -21.37 12.39 -10.49
CA ALA A 68 -20.51 13.44 -9.94
C ALA A 68 -19.13 12.90 -9.57
N TRP A 69 -18.12 13.76 -9.62
CA TRP A 69 -16.76 13.47 -9.13
C TRP A 69 -16.68 13.80 -7.65
N TYR A 70 -16.37 12.81 -6.83
CA TYR A 70 -16.19 12.99 -5.38
C TYR A 70 -14.72 12.89 -5.02
N VAL A 71 -14.22 13.84 -4.23
CA VAL A 71 -12.78 13.91 -3.94
C VAL A 71 -12.34 12.72 -3.09
N ARG A 72 -13.02 12.47 -1.96
CA ARG A 72 -12.74 11.31 -1.09
C ARG A 72 -13.03 9.94 -1.71
N ASP A 73 -13.68 9.91 -2.88
CA ASP A 73 -14.14 8.66 -3.49
C ASP A 73 -13.47 8.49 -4.87
N SER A 74 -13.99 9.14 -5.92
CA SER A 74 -13.45 9.05 -7.28
C SER A 74 -11.97 9.47 -7.39
N ALA A 75 -11.57 10.53 -6.67
CA ALA A 75 -10.19 11.00 -6.70
C ALA A 75 -9.26 10.12 -5.87
N ALA A 76 -9.72 9.64 -4.71
CA ALA A 76 -8.92 8.85 -3.77
C ALA A 76 -8.83 7.37 -4.18
N ASP A 77 -9.96 6.74 -4.51
CA ASP A 77 -10.08 5.28 -4.61
C ASP A 77 -10.25 4.75 -6.03
N LEU A 78 -10.57 5.59 -7.01
CA LEU A 78 -10.78 5.13 -8.40
C LEU A 78 -9.66 5.59 -9.32
N TYR A 79 -9.60 6.90 -9.56
CA TYR A 79 -8.70 7.51 -10.52
C TYR A 79 -7.22 7.07 -10.36
N PRO A 80 -6.63 7.05 -9.15
CA PRO A 80 -5.21 6.75 -8.96
C PRO A 80 -4.84 5.34 -9.39
N PHE A 81 -5.74 4.39 -9.18
CA PHE A 81 -5.46 3.00 -9.53
C PHE A 81 -5.71 2.72 -11.01
N LEU A 82 -6.56 3.52 -11.67
CA LEU A 82 -6.60 3.58 -13.14
C LEU A 82 -5.31 4.18 -13.73
N VAL A 83 -4.72 5.20 -13.07
CA VAL A 83 -3.41 5.74 -13.47
C VAL A 83 -2.34 4.65 -13.40
N LEU A 84 -2.28 3.88 -12.31
CA LEU A 84 -1.34 2.76 -12.18
C LEU A 84 -1.59 1.68 -13.23
N ALA A 85 -2.85 1.29 -13.46
CA ALA A 85 -3.16 0.32 -14.51
C ALA A 85 -2.64 0.81 -15.87
N ALA A 86 -2.99 2.04 -16.25
CA ALA A 86 -2.54 2.64 -17.50
C ALA A 86 -1.01 2.64 -17.62
N ARG A 87 -0.27 2.95 -16.53
CA ARG A 87 1.20 2.97 -16.56
C ARG A 87 1.82 1.65 -16.99
N PHE A 88 1.22 0.52 -16.59
CA PHE A 88 1.79 -0.80 -16.79
C PHE A 88 1.20 -1.56 -17.97
N VAL A 89 -0.06 -1.32 -18.33
CA VAL A 89 -0.73 -2.06 -19.42
C VAL A 89 -1.05 -1.21 -20.66
N GLU A 90 -1.13 0.11 -20.53
CA GLU A 90 -1.52 1.03 -21.62
C GLU A 90 -0.74 2.36 -21.56
N PRO A 91 0.59 2.38 -21.83
CA PRO A 91 1.42 3.57 -21.64
C PRO A 91 0.92 4.81 -22.39
N SER A 92 0.27 4.65 -23.55
CA SER A 92 -0.32 5.79 -24.27
C SER A 92 -1.47 6.45 -23.49
N VAL A 93 -2.27 5.66 -22.77
CA VAL A 93 -3.37 6.16 -21.92
C VAL A 93 -2.82 6.87 -20.69
N TYR A 94 -1.72 6.35 -20.14
CA TYR A 94 -1.00 6.98 -19.03
C TYR A 94 -0.46 8.37 -19.42
N GLU A 95 0.25 8.46 -20.55
CA GLU A 95 0.88 9.72 -21.01
C GLU A 95 -0.16 10.78 -21.47
N ASN A 96 -1.37 10.36 -21.83
CA ASN A 96 -2.41 11.24 -22.35
C ASN A 96 -3.61 11.36 -21.41
N GLU A 97 -4.58 10.45 -21.48
CA GLU A 97 -5.87 10.53 -20.80
C GLU A 97 -5.73 10.68 -19.29
N MET A 98 -4.81 9.95 -18.67
CA MET A 98 -4.60 10.05 -17.21
C MET A 98 -4.12 11.43 -16.81
N HIS A 99 -3.16 12.02 -17.53
CA HIS A 99 -2.72 13.39 -17.29
C HIS A 99 -3.79 14.44 -17.63
N GLU A 100 -4.64 14.21 -18.63
CA GLU A 100 -5.78 15.10 -18.90
C GLU A 100 -6.80 15.08 -17.76
N ILE A 101 -7.12 13.90 -17.20
CA ILE A 101 -8.01 13.82 -16.03
C ILE A 101 -7.39 14.58 -14.84
N LEU A 102 -6.09 14.47 -14.59
CA LEU A 102 -5.41 15.25 -13.55
C LEU A 102 -5.58 16.76 -13.77
N ARG A 103 -5.37 17.23 -15.01
CA ARG A 103 -5.53 18.65 -15.35
C ARG A 103 -6.98 19.11 -15.13
N ARG A 104 -7.95 18.27 -15.51
CA ARG A 104 -9.39 18.54 -15.33
C ARG A 104 -9.79 18.53 -13.87
N GLU A 105 -9.22 17.64 -13.07
CA GLU A 105 -9.41 17.57 -11.62
C GLU A 105 -8.96 18.90 -11.03
N ILE A 106 -7.67 19.24 -11.19
CA ILE A 106 -7.09 20.48 -10.67
C ILE A 106 -7.91 21.70 -11.09
N GLN A 107 -8.33 21.78 -12.36
CA GLN A 107 -9.08 22.92 -12.87
C GLN A 107 -10.48 23.06 -12.28
N GLN A 108 -11.17 21.95 -11.97
CA GLN A 108 -12.60 21.96 -11.66
C GLN A 108 -12.93 21.67 -10.20
N SER A 109 -12.11 20.86 -9.51
CA SER A 109 -12.32 20.50 -8.12
C SER A 109 -11.69 21.53 -7.17
N THR A 110 -10.62 22.21 -7.56
CA THR A 110 -9.92 23.16 -6.70
C THR A 110 -10.83 24.33 -6.32
N ARG A 111 -11.12 24.47 -5.02
CA ARG A 111 -12.14 25.41 -4.52
C ARG A 111 -11.59 26.46 -3.55
N PHE A 112 -10.72 26.05 -2.64
CA PHE A 112 -10.14 26.95 -1.64
C PHE A 112 -8.62 26.74 -1.61
N CYS A 113 -7.89 27.72 -2.13
CA CYS A 113 -6.46 27.56 -2.47
C CYS A 113 -6.28 26.33 -3.38
N TRP A 114 -5.63 25.26 -2.95
CA TRP A 114 -5.45 23.99 -3.64
C TRP A 114 -6.37 22.87 -3.12
N LEU A 115 -7.18 23.12 -2.09
CA LEU A 115 -8.11 22.11 -1.56
C LEU A 115 -9.22 21.83 -2.57
N SER A 116 -9.50 20.54 -2.75
CA SER A 116 -10.48 20.04 -3.71
C SER A 116 -11.86 19.90 -3.12
N ASP A 117 -12.86 20.04 -3.98
CA ASP A 117 -14.26 19.83 -3.69
C ASP A 117 -14.93 18.95 -4.77
N ASN A 118 -16.08 18.38 -4.43
CA ASN A 118 -16.90 17.58 -5.32
C ASN A 118 -17.41 18.40 -6.51
N VAL A 119 -17.30 17.80 -7.70
CA VAL A 119 -17.74 18.41 -8.95
C VAL A 119 -19.00 17.69 -9.40
N ALA A 120 -20.09 18.44 -9.58
CA ALA A 120 -21.33 17.91 -10.09
C ALA A 120 -21.17 17.41 -11.54
N ALA A 121 -22.01 16.45 -11.94
CA ALA A 121 -22.09 16.04 -13.33
C ALA A 121 -22.50 17.23 -14.23
N GLY A 122 -21.82 17.42 -15.36
CA GLY A 122 -21.94 18.62 -16.17
C GLY A 122 -21.15 19.84 -15.68
N GLY A 123 -20.46 19.74 -14.54
CA GLY A 123 -19.56 20.77 -14.01
C GLY A 123 -20.15 21.66 -12.91
N GLY A 124 -19.26 22.44 -12.29
CA GLY A 124 -19.57 23.24 -11.09
C GLY A 124 -19.48 22.40 -9.80
N PHE A 125 -19.49 23.09 -8.66
CA PHE A 125 -19.44 22.42 -7.36
C PHE A 125 -20.80 21.83 -6.99
N GLU A 126 -20.79 20.63 -6.40
CA GLU A 126 -22.00 19.97 -5.92
C GLU A 126 -22.62 20.74 -4.74
N ASP A 127 -21.79 21.14 -3.78
CA ASP A 127 -22.21 21.98 -2.67
C ASP A 127 -22.09 23.46 -3.00
N PRO A 128 -23.09 24.31 -2.73
CA PRO A 128 -23.03 25.74 -3.04
C PRO A 128 -22.07 26.51 -2.12
N GLU A 129 -21.91 26.06 -0.87
CA GLU A 129 -21.11 26.73 0.14
C GLU A 129 -19.79 25.99 0.39
N ILE A 130 -18.76 26.75 0.79
CA ILE A 130 -17.48 26.18 1.22
C ILE A 130 -17.64 25.66 2.66
N ASP A 131 -17.29 24.39 2.85
CA ASP A 131 -17.19 23.75 4.16
C ASP A 131 -15.75 23.24 4.32
N LEU A 132 -14.97 23.92 5.17
CA LEU A 132 -13.55 23.64 5.28
C LEU A 132 -13.26 22.24 5.82
N ASP A 133 -14.08 21.71 6.74
CA ASP A 133 -13.90 20.35 7.27
C ASP A 133 -14.13 19.32 6.17
N ARG A 134 -15.16 19.52 5.33
CA ARG A 134 -15.44 18.65 4.19
C ARG A 134 -14.35 18.72 3.13
N LEU A 135 -13.84 19.91 2.82
CA LEU A 135 -12.73 20.10 1.88
C LEU A 135 -11.45 19.43 2.38
N ILE A 136 -11.11 19.60 3.67
CA ILE A 136 -9.93 18.98 4.28
C ILE A 136 -10.09 17.46 4.26
N PHE A 137 -11.23 16.91 4.67
CA PHE A 137 -11.46 15.46 4.67
C PHE A 137 -11.33 14.87 3.27
N GLY A 138 -11.99 15.46 2.27
CA GLY A 138 -11.86 14.99 0.89
C GLY A 138 -10.43 15.06 0.37
N SER A 139 -9.72 16.13 0.71
CA SER A 139 -8.36 16.36 0.25
C SER A 139 -7.33 15.47 0.98
N SER A 140 -7.54 15.14 2.26
CA SER A 140 -6.68 14.23 3.00
C SER A 140 -6.82 12.78 2.54
N GLU A 141 -8.05 12.32 2.26
CA GLU A 141 -8.33 11.03 1.62
C GLU A 141 -7.63 10.95 0.26
N TYR A 142 -7.80 11.98 -0.59
CA TYR A 142 -7.13 11.99 -1.89
C TYR A 142 -5.60 11.96 -1.77
N ALA A 143 -5.03 12.70 -0.81
CA ALA A 143 -3.60 12.69 -0.56
C ALA A 143 -3.11 11.31 -0.09
N LYS A 144 -3.78 10.70 0.90
CA LYS A 144 -3.36 9.44 1.55
C LYS A 144 -3.69 8.21 0.72
N ASP A 145 -4.93 8.03 0.27
CA ASP A 145 -5.33 6.82 -0.46
C ASP A 145 -4.97 6.88 -1.93
N GLY A 146 -4.98 8.07 -2.54
CA GLY A 146 -4.77 8.21 -3.96
C GLY A 146 -3.35 8.56 -4.36
N LEU A 147 -2.92 9.77 -3.99
CA LEU A 147 -1.68 10.35 -4.50
C LEU A 147 -0.43 9.75 -3.87
N LEU A 148 -0.51 9.33 -2.60
CA LEU A 148 0.62 8.73 -1.90
C LEU A 148 1.04 7.38 -2.49
N PRO A 149 0.17 6.37 -2.66
CA PRO A 149 0.58 5.10 -3.28
C PRO A 149 1.03 5.27 -4.74
N LEU A 150 0.45 6.23 -5.48
CA LEU A 150 0.95 6.61 -6.80
C LEU A 150 2.40 7.10 -6.73
N SER A 151 2.68 8.01 -5.80
CA SER A 151 4.00 8.59 -5.62
C SER A 151 5.01 7.56 -5.13
N GLU A 152 4.60 6.65 -4.24
CA GLU A 152 5.44 5.52 -3.79
C GLU A 152 5.75 4.52 -4.89
N ARG A 153 4.88 4.38 -5.89
CA ARG A 153 5.12 3.48 -7.03
C ARG A 153 5.92 4.13 -8.16
N LEU A 154 5.68 5.42 -8.42
CA LEU A 154 6.17 6.12 -9.63
C LEU A 154 7.25 7.17 -9.34
N GLY A 155 7.46 7.53 -8.08
CA GLY A 155 8.39 8.58 -7.68
C GLY A 155 7.86 9.97 -8.00
N ARG A 156 8.78 10.89 -8.36
CA ARG A 156 8.45 12.30 -8.62
C ARG A 156 7.70 12.45 -9.93
N THR A 157 6.42 12.79 -9.81
CA THR A 157 5.49 13.00 -10.93
C THR A 157 4.55 14.18 -10.62
N ALA A 158 3.71 14.58 -11.58
CA ALA A 158 2.72 15.64 -11.36
C ALA A 158 1.71 15.30 -10.23
N TRP A 159 1.50 14.02 -9.92
CA TRP A 159 0.65 13.58 -8.82
C TRP A 159 1.29 13.83 -7.45
N LEU A 160 2.61 13.69 -7.34
CA LEU A 160 3.34 14.07 -6.13
C LEU A 160 3.26 15.59 -5.90
N ASP A 161 3.45 16.39 -6.96
CA ASP A 161 3.31 17.85 -6.87
C ASP A 161 1.89 18.24 -6.42
N ARG A 162 0.86 17.55 -6.93
CA ARG A 162 -0.53 17.73 -6.49
C ARG A 162 -0.72 17.42 -5.01
N MET A 163 -0.12 16.34 -4.52
CA MET A 163 -0.19 15.95 -3.10
C MET A 163 0.47 17.00 -2.21
N VAL A 164 1.63 17.51 -2.62
CA VAL A 164 2.35 18.57 -1.91
C VAL A 164 1.50 19.83 -1.82
N HIS A 165 0.91 20.29 -2.92
CA HIS A 165 0.04 21.48 -2.91
C HIS A 165 -1.18 21.32 -1.98
N ILE A 166 -1.84 20.16 -2.02
CA ILE A 166 -2.96 19.86 -1.12
C ILE A 166 -2.49 19.89 0.33
N THR A 167 -1.38 19.21 0.62
CA THR A 167 -0.85 19.08 1.98
C THR A 167 -0.49 20.43 2.56
N ASP A 168 0.25 21.25 1.81
CA ASP A 168 0.67 22.59 2.22
C ASP A 168 -0.53 23.48 2.61
N ASP A 169 -1.64 23.37 1.89
CA ASP A 169 -2.84 24.15 2.18
C ASP A 169 -3.66 23.60 3.34
N ILE A 170 -3.73 22.27 3.51
CA ILE A 170 -4.30 21.68 4.73
C ILE A 170 -3.54 22.23 5.96
N LEU A 171 -2.21 22.31 5.90
CA LEU A 171 -1.41 22.80 7.02
C LEU A 171 -1.63 24.30 7.25
N SER A 172 -1.63 25.08 6.17
CA SER A 172 -1.81 26.53 6.24
C SER A 172 -3.19 26.94 6.75
N HIS A 173 -4.19 26.08 6.57
CA HIS A 173 -5.59 26.36 6.88
C HIS A 173 -6.19 25.44 7.96
N ALA A 174 -5.36 24.68 8.67
CA ALA A 174 -5.76 23.86 9.82
C ALA A 174 -6.66 24.68 10.79
N PRO A 175 -7.94 24.30 11.00
CA PRO A 175 -8.90 25.18 11.64
C PRO A 175 -8.92 25.06 13.17
N TYR A 176 -8.40 23.97 13.74
CA TYR A 176 -8.54 23.65 15.16
C TYR A 176 -7.30 24.02 15.95
N GLU A 177 -7.41 24.98 16.86
CA GLU A 177 -6.32 25.41 17.74
C GLU A 177 -6.21 24.48 18.96
N THR A 178 -5.08 23.79 19.12
CA THR A 178 -4.78 23.02 20.34
C THR A 178 -3.65 23.68 21.12
N ARG A 179 -3.37 23.21 22.34
CA ARG A 179 -2.18 23.68 23.10
C ARG A 179 -0.83 23.34 22.44
N PHE A 180 -0.82 22.49 21.41
CA PHE A 180 0.36 22.10 20.64
C PHE A 180 0.49 22.81 19.29
N GLY A 181 -0.48 23.67 18.95
CA GLY A 181 -0.64 24.30 17.65
C GLY A 181 -1.88 23.81 16.93
N LYS A 182 -2.06 24.28 15.69
CA LYS A 182 -3.24 23.98 14.89
C LYS A 182 -3.20 22.56 14.31
N ILE A 183 -4.34 21.90 14.25
CA ILE A 183 -4.50 20.57 13.64
C ILE A 183 -5.59 20.58 12.56
N PRO A 184 -5.50 19.68 11.55
CA PRO A 184 -6.44 19.62 10.43
C PRO A 184 -7.86 19.23 10.83
N SER A 185 -8.03 18.37 11.84
CA SER A 185 -9.34 17.81 12.21
C SER A 185 -9.44 17.48 13.69
N LEU A 186 -10.67 17.31 14.19
CA LEU A 186 -10.97 16.70 15.48
C LEU A 186 -11.26 15.20 15.38
N GLY A 187 -11.31 14.65 14.16
CA GLY A 187 -11.46 13.22 13.88
C GLY A 187 -10.13 12.47 13.84
N SER A 188 -10.13 11.22 14.30
CA SER A 188 -8.94 10.35 14.26
C SER A 188 -8.46 10.05 12.84
N GLU A 189 -9.41 9.84 11.93
CA GLU A 189 -9.17 9.51 10.52
C GLU A 189 -8.27 10.55 9.86
N VAL A 190 -8.77 11.76 9.58
CA VAL A 190 -8.02 12.85 8.93
C VAL A 190 -6.64 13.08 9.55
N ASN A 191 -6.53 13.11 10.87
CA ASN A 191 -5.24 13.32 11.53
C ASN A 191 -4.28 12.15 11.29
N GLY A 192 -4.80 10.91 11.26
CA GLY A 192 -4.05 9.72 10.86
C GLY A 192 -3.61 9.75 9.41
N GLU A 193 -4.49 10.14 8.50
CA GLU A 193 -4.16 10.33 7.07
C GLU A 193 -3.03 11.32 6.89
N MET A 194 -3.13 12.47 7.56
CA MET A 194 -2.14 13.52 7.50
C MET A 194 -0.81 13.06 8.09
N LEU A 195 -0.78 12.33 9.21
CA LEU A 195 0.47 11.77 9.74
C LEU A 195 1.16 10.83 8.75
N GLN A 196 0.39 10.00 8.03
CA GLN A 196 0.94 9.10 7.00
C GLN A 196 1.57 9.88 5.83
N VAL A 197 0.86 10.88 5.30
CA VAL A 197 1.36 11.75 4.21
C VAL A 197 2.56 12.59 4.67
N LEU A 198 2.46 13.23 5.83
CA LEU A 198 3.52 14.08 6.39
C LEU A 198 4.79 13.30 6.68
N THR A 199 4.68 12.04 7.13
CA THR A 199 5.85 11.19 7.36
C THR A 199 6.62 10.92 6.05
N ARG A 200 5.91 10.62 4.95
CA ARG A 200 6.54 10.45 3.64
C ARG A 200 7.17 11.75 3.13
N LEU A 201 6.47 12.88 3.25
CA LEU A 201 7.02 14.17 2.83
C LEU A 201 8.19 14.63 3.69
N ALA A 202 8.21 14.30 4.98
CA ALA A 202 9.32 14.58 5.87
C ALA A 202 10.60 13.83 5.45
N TYR A 203 10.52 12.54 5.13
CA TYR A 203 11.67 11.81 4.57
C TYR A 203 12.08 12.34 3.19
N LEU A 204 11.10 12.65 2.33
CA LEU A 204 11.37 13.12 0.98
C LEU A 204 12.08 14.48 0.92
N THR A 205 11.71 15.40 1.82
CA THR A 205 12.08 16.83 1.70
C THR A 205 12.92 17.36 2.84
N HIS A 206 12.85 16.73 4.03
CA HIS A 206 13.33 17.27 5.30
C HIS A 206 12.85 18.71 5.59
N ASP A 207 11.69 19.10 5.05
CA ASP A 207 11.10 20.41 5.31
C ASP A 207 10.55 20.43 6.76
N PRO A 208 11.00 21.38 7.61
CA PRO A 208 10.55 21.46 8.99
C PRO A 208 9.04 21.65 9.12
N ARG A 209 8.35 22.24 8.12
CA ARG A 209 6.89 22.44 8.18
C ARG A 209 6.14 21.11 8.34
N TYR A 210 6.54 20.07 7.60
CA TYR A 210 5.88 18.76 7.69
C TYR A 210 6.20 18.06 9.01
N ILE A 211 7.47 18.16 9.45
CA ILE A 211 7.94 17.55 10.70
C ILE A 211 7.24 18.20 11.90
N ASP A 212 7.21 19.53 11.94
CA ASP A 212 6.61 20.30 13.04
C ASP A 212 5.10 20.01 13.15
N GLN A 213 4.39 19.96 12.03
CA GLN A 213 2.97 19.60 12.02
C GLN A 213 2.74 18.16 12.51
N ALA A 214 3.55 17.20 12.05
CA ALA A 214 3.44 15.82 12.49
C ALA A 214 3.75 15.67 13.99
N ILE A 215 4.69 16.46 14.54
CA ILE A 215 4.92 16.58 15.99
C ILE A 215 3.68 17.13 16.68
N THR A 216 3.07 18.21 16.17
CA THR A 216 1.86 18.81 16.76
C THR A 216 0.72 17.80 16.85
N ILE A 217 0.43 17.06 15.77
CA ILE A 217 -0.62 16.04 15.77
C ILE A 217 -0.25 14.88 16.72
N THR A 218 0.98 14.38 16.65
CA THR A 218 1.45 13.27 17.49
C THR A 218 1.34 13.59 18.97
N ARG A 219 1.76 14.79 19.38
CA ARG A 219 1.68 15.25 20.77
C ARG A 219 0.24 15.47 21.21
N PHE A 220 -0.62 16.01 20.34
CA PHE A 220 -2.04 16.12 20.63
C PHE A 220 -2.66 14.76 20.97
N TYR A 221 -2.36 13.72 20.20
CA TYR A 221 -2.88 12.38 20.50
C TYR A 221 -2.25 11.75 21.75
N PHE A 222 -0.92 11.67 21.82
CA PHE A 222 -0.24 10.96 22.91
C PHE A 222 -0.29 11.70 24.26
N GLU A 223 -0.33 13.03 24.28
CA GLU A 223 -0.28 13.83 25.52
C GLU A 223 -1.66 14.34 25.96
N GLU A 224 -2.69 14.29 25.11
CA GLU A 224 -4.03 14.80 25.43
C GLU A 224 -5.15 13.80 25.16
N VAL A 225 -5.38 13.41 23.91
CA VAL A 225 -6.56 12.64 23.50
C VAL A 225 -6.54 11.24 24.12
N ILE A 226 -5.48 10.47 23.89
CA ILE A 226 -5.37 9.07 24.33
C ILE A 226 -5.40 8.96 25.86
N PRO A 227 -4.61 9.75 26.64
CA PRO A 227 -4.68 9.70 28.10
C PRO A 227 -6.05 10.03 28.69
N LYS A 228 -6.83 10.91 28.04
CA LYS A 228 -8.18 11.31 28.47
C LYS A 228 -9.31 10.45 27.90
N SER A 229 -8.96 9.42 27.12
CA SER A 229 -9.89 8.48 26.47
C SER A 229 -9.61 7.04 26.89
N ASN A 230 -9.13 6.85 28.12
CA ASN A 230 -8.72 5.56 28.67
C ASN A 230 -7.75 4.80 27.76
N GLY A 231 -6.80 5.49 27.13
CA GLY A 231 -5.72 4.85 26.38
C GLY A 231 -6.06 4.45 24.94
N LEU A 232 -7.28 4.67 24.45
CA LEU A 232 -7.65 4.48 23.04
C LEU A 232 -7.98 5.81 22.35
N PRO A 233 -7.62 6.01 21.08
CA PRO A 233 -8.07 7.18 20.34
C PRO A 233 -9.57 7.04 20.01
N PRO A 234 -10.43 8.00 20.39
CA PRO A 234 -11.82 8.01 19.99
C PRO A 234 -11.96 8.44 18.53
N GLN A 235 -13.10 8.12 17.92
CA GLN A 235 -13.40 8.52 16.53
C GLN A 235 -13.36 10.05 16.36
N THR A 236 -13.95 10.78 17.30
CA THR A 236 -13.92 12.26 17.31
C THR A 236 -13.72 12.83 18.71
N TRP A 237 -13.08 13.99 18.78
CA TRP A 237 -12.71 14.67 20.01
C TRP A 237 -13.47 15.99 20.20
N ASN A 238 -14.03 16.21 21.38
CA ASN A 238 -14.56 17.53 21.75
C ASN A 238 -13.44 18.36 22.41
N LEU A 239 -12.94 19.34 21.67
CA LEU A 239 -11.84 20.20 22.14
C LEU A 239 -12.24 21.08 23.33
N ALA A 240 -13.47 21.59 23.38
CA ALA A 240 -13.91 22.51 24.43
C ALA A 240 -14.13 21.80 25.77
N GLU A 241 -14.60 20.56 25.73
CA GLU A 241 -14.85 19.73 26.92
C GLU A 241 -13.67 18.81 27.26
N GLU A 242 -12.66 18.75 26.40
CA GLU A 242 -11.49 17.88 26.49
C GLU A 242 -11.86 16.41 26.77
N LYS A 243 -12.84 15.90 26.00
CA LYS A 243 -13.34 14.53 26.13
C LYS A 243 -13.77 13.95 24.77
N PRO A 244 -13.91 12.62 24.64
CA PRO A 244 -14.46 12.01 23.43
C PRO A 244 -15.85 12.57 23.09
N GLU A 245 -16.08 12.93 21.82
CA GLU A 245 -17.42 13.22 21.30
C GLU A 245 -18.08 11.93 20.80
N LEU A 246 -17.35 11.15 19.99
CA LEU A 246 -17.68 9.78 19.64
C LEU A 246 -16.66 8.82 20.30
N GLY A 247 -16.98 8.39 21.53
CA GLY A 247 -16.10 7.60 22.41
C GLY A 247 -15.98 6.11 22.08
N TYR A 248 -15.82 5.76 20.81
CA TYR A 248 -15.45 4.41 20.39
C TYR A 248 -14.20 4.45 19.50
N PHE A 249 -13.45 3.36 19.49
CA PHE A 249 -12.36 3.13 18.55
C PHE A 249 -12.83 2.12 17.49
N ASN A 250 -12.82 2.54 16.23
CA ASN A 250 -13.05 1.68 15.07
C ASN A 250 -11.72 1.01 14.70
N LEU A 251 -11.67 -0.32 14.71
CA LEU A 251 -10.46 -1.07 14.35
C LEU A 251 -10.43 -1.46 12.87
N ALA A 252 -11.51 -1.19 12.12
CA ALA A 252 -11.48 -1.21 10.67
C ALA A 252 -11.07 0.15 10.09
N ASP A 253 -11.02 0.19 8.76
CA ASP A 253 -10.85 1.40 7.95
C ASP A 253 -11.86 2.48 8.32
N HIS A 254 -11.49 3.73 8.11
CA HIS A 254 -12.16 4.95 8.58
C HIS A 254 -12.16 5.11 10.11
N GLY A 255 -11.05 4.81 10.76
CA GLY A 255 -10.84 5.18 12.16
C GLY A 255 -9.55 4.67 12.79
N ASN A 256 -8.90 3.68 12.19
CA ASN A 256 -7.65 3.12 12.68
C ASN A 256 -6.39 3.82 12.12
N GLU A 257 -6.55 4.74 11.15
CA GLU A 257 -5.48 5.45 10.42
C GLU A 257 -4.58 6.22 11.39
N ILE A 258 -5.15 6.69 12.50
CA ILE A 258 -4.38 7.39 13.54
C ILE A 258 -3.28 6.52 14.13
N VAL A 259 -3.52 5.22 14.30
CA VAL A 259 -2.51 4.30 14.84
C VAL A 259 -1.42 4.05 13.80
N GLY A 260 -1.80 3.89 12.53
CA GLY A 260 -0.87 3.83 11.41
C GLY A 260 0.03 5.07 11.38
N GLY A 261 -0.56 6.25 11.26
CA GLY A 261 0.17 7.52 11.20
C GLY A 261 1.05 7.79 12.43
N LEU A 262 0.57 7.52 13.65
CA LEU A 262 1.39 7.64 14.86
C LEU A 262 2.58 6.69 14.83
N SER A 263 2.37 5.43 14.42
CA SER A 263 3.44 4.44 14.39
C SER A 263 4.54 4.80 13.39
N GLU A 264 4.16 5.27 12.19
CA GLU A 264 5.08 5.66 11.13
C GLU A 264 5.87 6.91 11.51
N PHE A 265 5.22 7.90 12.10
CA PHE A 265 5.93 9.10 12.53
C PHE A 265 6.88 8.84 13.71
N VAL A 266 6.52 7.93 14.63
CA VAL A 266 7.43 7.51 15.70
C VAL A 266 8.64 6.75 15.14
N LEU A 267 8.46 5.98 14.08
CA LEU A 267 9.59 5.40 13.34
C LEU A 267 10.46 6.47 12.70
N PHE A 268 9.87 7.52 12.10
CA PHE A 268 10.63 8.68 11.62
C PHE A 268 11.46 9.32 12.74
N LEU A 269 10.86 9.57 13.90
CA LEU A 269 11.57 10.15 15.05
C LEU A 269 12.77 9.27 15.47
N LYS A 270 12.64 7.95 15.39
CA LYS A 270 13.73 7.00 15.70
C LYS A 270 14.88 7.15 14.70
N GLU A 271 14.58 7.01 13.41
CA GLU A 271 15.60 6.93 12.37
C GLU A 271 16.31 8.29 12.18
N GLU A 272 15.60 9.40 12.38
CA GLU A 272 16.15 10.76 12.34
C GLU A 272 16.75 11.22 13.68
N ASN A 273 16.88 10.32 14.67
CA ASN A 273 17.46 10.59 15.99
C ASN A 273 16.83 11.80 16.72
N GLN A 274 15.51 11.97 16.58
CA GLN A 274 14.79 13.10 17.16
C GLN A 274 14.68 12.97 18.68
N PRO A 275 14.87 14.05 19.46
CA PRO A 275 14.85 13.99 20.93
C PRO A 275 13.53 13.50 21.55
N LEU A 276 12.41 13.63 20.82
CA LEU A 276 11.09 13.17 21.27
C LEU A 276 10.92 11.64 21.20
N TYR A 277 11.75 10.94 20.43
CA TYR A 277 11.62 9.50 20.17
C TYR A 277 11.40 8.66 21.44
N PRO A 278 12.22 8.77 22.52
CA PRO A 278 12.07 7.87 23.66
C PRO A 278 10.71 7.99 24.35
N ALA A 279 10.14 9.20 24.43
CA ALA A 279 8.82 9.42 25.02
C ALA A 279 7.72 8.87 24.12
N MET A 280 7.79 9.16 22.81
CA MET A 280 6.75 8.75 21.87
C MET A 280 6.76 7.23 21.59
N ALA A 281 7.93 6.59 21.59
CA ALA A 281 8.06 5.14 21.49
C ALA A 281 7.41 4.41 22.67
N LYS A 282 7.52 4.99 23.88
CA LYS A 282 6.84 4.47 25.06
C LYS A 282 5.31 4.57 24.91
N SER A 283 4.80 5.74 24.52
CA SER A 283 3.36 5.96 24.31
C SER A 283 2.79 5.05 23.21
N LEU A 284 3.53 4.85 22.12
CA LEU A 284 3.15 3.91 21.06
C LEU A 284 3.08 2.47 21.58
N SER A 285 4.08 2.02 22.35
CA SER A 285 4.08 0.67 22.93
C SER A 285 2.89 0.44 23.87
N GLU A 286 2.56 1.43 24.71
CA GLU A 286 1.40 1.39 25.60
C GLU A 286 0.07 1.32 24.82
N LEU A 287 -0.08 2.15 23.78
CA LEU A 287 -1.25 2.13 22.90
C LEU A 287 -1.43 0.77 22.20
N VAL A 288 -0.37 0.27 21.56
CA VAL A 288 -0.44 -0.99 20.80
C VAL A 288 -0.70 -2.19 21.71
N ASN A 289 -0.13 -2.20 22.92
CA ASN A 289 -0.47 -3.22 23.91
C ASN A 289 -1.96 -3.22 24.24
N LEU A 290 -2.53 -2.05 24.55
CA LEU A 290 -3.94 -1.96 24.90
C LEU A 290 -4.83 -2.41 23.74
N ILE A 291 -4.54 -1.96 22.51
CA ILE A 291 -5.27 -2.38 21.30
C ILE A 291 -5.23 -3.91 21.13
N LEU A 292 -4.06 -4.53 21.33
CA LEU A 292 -3.94 -6.00 21.27
C LEU A 292 -4.74 -6.68 22.40
N ASP A 293 -4.82 -6.10 23.58
CA ASP A 293 -5.52 -6.71 24.70
C ASP A 293 -7.04 -6.65 24.56
N VAL A 294 -7.58 -5.54 24.03
CA VAL A 294 -9.04 -5.31 24.01
C VAL A 294 -9.69 -5.47 22.63
N GLY A 295 -8.90 -5.36 21.55
CA GLY A 295 -9.41 -5.26 20.18
C GLY A 295 -9.47 -6.58 19.40
N ARG A 296 -8.95 -7.69 19.94
CA ARG A 296 -8.86 -8.96 19.21
C ARG A 296 -10.01 -9.91 19.55
N ASN A 297 -10.47 -10.64 18.53
CA ASN A 297 -11.32 -11.80 18.70
C ASN A 297 -10.50 -13.05 19.09
N LYS A 298 -11.17 -14.20 19.24
CA LYS A 298 -10.55 -15.48 19.64
C LYS A 298 -9.48 -16.01 18.66
N ASP A 299 -9.52 -15.54 17.41
CA ASP A 299 -8.58 -15.91 16.35
C ASP A 299 -7.44 -14.89 16.23
N GLY A 300 -7.41 -13.88 17.11
CA GLY A 300 -6.35 -12.88 17.14
C GLY A 300 -6.42 -11.82 16.04
N VAL A 301 -7.49 -11.80 15.25
CA VAL A 301 -7.81 -10.71 14.33
C VAL A 301 -8.74 -9.70 15.01
N TRP A 302 -8.88 -8.50 14.44
CA TRP A 302 -9.62 -7.41 15.08
C TRP A 302 -11.14 -7.64 15.05
N VAL A 303 -11.81 -7.30 16.15
CA VAL A 303 -13.25 -6.97 16.09
C VAL A 303 -13.42 -5.60 15.43
N LEU A 304 -14.63 -5.22 15.05
CA LEU A 304 -14.87 -4.00 14.31
C LEU A 304 -14.74 -2.77 15.20
N ARG A 305 -15.29 -2.83 16.42
CA ARG A 305 -15.40 -1.64 17.27
C ARG A 305 -15.42 -1.94 18.76
N VAL A 306 -14.72 -1.09 19.51
CA VAL A 306 -14.61 -1.14 20.98
C VAL A 306 -14.94 0.24 21.56
N ALA A 307 -15.68 0.29 22.67
CA ALA A 307 -15.92 1.54 23.41
C ALA A 307 -14.65 2.00 24.13
N CYS A 308 -14.32 3.29 24.09
CA CYS A 308 -13.16 3.83 24.80
C CYS A 308 -13.40 3.87 26.32
N GLU A 309 -14.64 4.00 26.79
CA GLU A 309 -14.94 4.18 28.22
C GLU A 309 -14.58 2.96 29.06
N ASP A 310 -14.95 1.77 28.63
CA ASP A 310 -14.86 0.54 29.42
C ASP A 310 -14.33 -0.68 28.64
N TYR A 311 -13.94 -0.45 27.38
CA TYR A 311 -13.49 -1.47 26.44
C TYR A 311 -14.55 -2.51 26.07
N GLU A 312 -15.84 -2.20 26.23
CA GLU A 312 -16.91 -3.06 25.72
C GLU A 312 -16.81 -3.20 24.20
N ILE A 313 -16.86 -4.43 23.69
CA ILE A 313 -16.94 -4.70 22.25
C ILE A 313 -18.36 -4.36 21.80
N THR A 314 -18.50 -3.18 21.21
CA THR A 314 -19.79 -2.67 20.69
C THR A 314 -20.13 -3.21 19.31
N ASP A 315 -19.17 -3.84 18.63
CA ASP A 315 -19.39 -4.57 17.38
C ASP A 315 -18.41 -5.73 17.22
N THR A 316 -18.94 -6.96 17.32
CA THR A 316 -18.17 -8.21 17.37
C THR A 316 -17.75 -8.74 16.01
N ARG A 317 -18.21 -8.12 14.92
CA ARG A 317 -17.82 -8.48 13.55
C ARG A 317 -16.33 -8.30 13.38
N HIS A 318 -15.69 -9.05 12.48
CA HIS A 318 -14.26 -8.82 12.22
C HIS A 318 -14.08 -7.60 11.31
N ALA A 319 -12.99 -6.87 11.49
CA ALA A 319 -12.54 -5.87 10.54
C ALA A 319 -12.15 -6.57 9.23
N HIS A 320 -12.77 -6.20 8.10
CA HIS A 320 -12.46 -6.80 6.79
C HIS A 320 -11.03 -6.48 6.36
N CYS A 321 -10.58 -5.25 6.62
CA CYS A 321 -9.20 -4.78 6.49
C CYS A 321 -8.30 -5.25 7.64
N TRP A 322 -8.35 -6.55 7.97
CA TRP A 322 -7.75 -7.11 9.19
C TRP A 322 -6.26 -6.76 9.37
N GLY A 323 -5.51 -6.55 8.29
CA GLY A 323 -4.09 -6.24 8.34
C GLY A 323 -3.74 -4.76 8.46
N TYR A 324 -4.67 -3.83 8.20
CA TYR A 324 -4.36 -2.39 8.15
C TYR A 324 -3.80 -1.90 9.49
N LEU A 325 -4.48 -2.21 10.59
CA LEU A 325 -3.99 -1.88 11.92
C LEU A 325 -2.73 -2.67 12.32
N PHE A 326 -2.52 -3.87 11.75
CA PHE A 326 -1.28 -4.62 11.97
C PHE A 326 -0.06 -3.98 11.31
N ASN A 327 -0.21 -3.10 10.31
CA ASN A 327 0.91 -2.29 9.81
C ASN A 327 1.49 -1.45 10.95
N GLY A 328 0.61 -0.83 11.75
CA GLY A 328 1.02 -0.06 12.92
C GLY A 328 1.60 -0.92 14.05
N VAL A 329 1.05 -2.13 14.27
CA VAL A 329 1.61 -3.10 15.23
C VAL A 329 3.02 -3.53 14.82
N TYR A 330 3.23 -3.86 13.55
CA TYR A 330 4.55 -4.25 13.06
C TYR A 330 5.53 -3.09 13.06
N THR A 331 5.09 -1.88 12.73
CA THR A 331 5.90 -0.67 12.86
C THR A 331 6.30 -0.43 14.31
N ALA A 332 5.42 -0.67 15.29
CA ALA A 332 5.80 -0.63 16.71
C ALA A 332 6.88 -1.66 17.07
N TYR A 333 6.89 -2.85 16.46
CA TYR A 333 8.02 -3.79 16.58
C TYR A 333 9.32 -3.19 16.00
N LEU A 334 9.27 -2.57 14.82
CA LEU A 334 10.44 -1.92 14.22
C LEU A 334 10.96 -0.77 15.08
N VAL A 335 10.06 -0.02 15.73
CA VAL A 335 10.38 1.06 16.67
C VAL A 335 11.08 0.49 17.91
N THR A 336 10.43 -0.42 18.64
CA THR A 336 10.83 -0.78 20.01
C THR A 336 11.68 -2.04 20.10
N GLY A 337 11.68 -2.90 19.08
CA GLY A 337 12.28 -4.23 19.11
C GLY A 337 11.50 -5.27 19.93
N GLU A 338 10.29 -4.94 20.41
CA GLU A 338 9.51 -5.83 21.27
C GLU A 338 8.83 -6.94 20.45
N GLU A 339 9.37 -8.16 20.55
CA GLU A 339 8.95 -9.30 19.71
C GLU A 339 7.46 -9.65 19.83
N ARG A 340 6.80 -9.32 20.95
CA ARG A 340 5.36 -9.58 21.15
C ARG A 340 4.47 -8.93 20.09
N PHE A 341 4.88 -7.79 19.53
CA PHE A 341 4.12 -7.12 18.47
C PHE A 341 4.25 -7.87 17.14
N ARG A 342 5.46 -8.31 16.79
CA ARG A 342 5.71 -9.20 15.65
C ARG A 342 4.95 -10.51 15.78
N ASP A 343 4.97 -11.10 16.96
CA ASP A 343 4.37 -12.41 17.21
C ASP A 343 2.83 -12.34 17.20
N ALA A 344 2.23 -11.22 17.60
CA ALA A 344 0.80 -10.96 17.47
C ALA A 344 0.35 -10.96 16.00
N LEU A 345 1.09 -10.29 15.11
CA LEU A 345 0.84 -10.34 13.67
C LEU A 345 1.01 -11.76 13.11
N LYS A 346 2.08 -12.47 13.47
CA LYS A 346 2.27 -13.87 13.03
C LYS A 346 1.12 -14.78 13.46
N PHE A 347 0.55 -14.55 14.64
CA PHE A 347 -0.62 -15.29 15.11
C PHE A 347 -1.87 -14.98 14.26
N ALA A 348 -2.08 -13.71 13.88
CA ALA A 348 -3.16 -13.34 12.98
C ALA A 348 -2.98 -13.97 11.58
N LEU A 349 -1.78 -13.91 11.01
CA LEU A 349 -1.46 -14.56 9.71
C LEU A 349 -1.76 -16.06 9.71
N LYS A 350 -1.35 -16.75 10.78
CA LYS A 350 -1.67 -18.16 10.96
C LYS A 350 -3.19 -18.40 10.95
N SER A 351 -3.96 -17.55 11.63
CA SER A 351 -5.41 -17.68 11.70
C SER A 351 -6.10 -17.36 10.38
N VAL A 352 -5.60 -16.38 9.62
CA VAL A 352 -6.07 -16.06 8.26
C VAL A 352 -5.81 -17.24 7.31
N LYS A 353 -4.64 -17.87 7.42
CA LYS A 353 -4.31 -19.10 6.68
C LYS A 353 -5.25 -20.25 6.99
N GLU A 354 -5.49 -20.51 8.28
CA GLU A 354 -6.39 -21.59 8.74
C GLU A 354 -7.87 -21.30 8.44
N LYS A 355 -8.24 -20.01 8.33
CA LYS A 355 -9.61 -19.55 8.08
C LYS A 355 -9.61 -18.52 6.94
N PRO A 356 -9.52 -18.99 5.67
CA PRO A 356 -9.47 -18.12 4.49
C PRO A 356 -10.67 -17.19 4.32
N THR A 357 -11.77 -17.43 5.05
CA THR A 357 -12.88 -16.47 5.13
C THR A 357 -12.46 -15.08 5.60
N TYR A 358 -11.32 -14.92 6.28
CA TYR A 358 -10.79 -13.59 6.59
C TYR A 358 -10.22 -12.86 5.36
N LEU A 359 -9.99 -13.54 4.24
CA LEU A 359 -9.57 -12.95 2.95
C LEU A 359 -10.75 -12.68 2.02
N ASP A 360 -11.78 -13.53 2.05
CA ASP A 360 -12.89 -13.41 1.11
C ASP A 360 -14.23 -13.88 1.69
N ASP A 361 -14.64 -13.35 2.83
CA ASP A 361 -15.90 -13.71 3.52
C ASP A 361 -17.13 -13.42 2.63
N PRO A 362 -17.82 -14.44 2.07
CA PRO A 362 -19.01 -14.21 1.25
C PRO A 362 -20.23 -13.78 2.09
N GLN A 363 -20.23 -14.04 3.40
CA GLN A 363 -21.25 -13.55 4.31
C GLN A 363 -20.93 -12.15 4.84
N GLY A 364 -19.67 -11.73 4.71
CA GLY A 364 -19.14 -10.43 5.10
C GLY A 364 -19.46 -10.04 6.53
N SER A 365 -19.23 -10.93 7.49
CA SER A 365 -19.68 -10.76 8.88
C SER A 365 -21.17 -10.40 9.00
N GLY A 366 -22.01 -10.88 8.09
CA GLY A 366 -23.45 -10.61 8.03
C GLY A 366 -23.87 -9.37 7.22
N ARG A 367 -22.94 -8.68 6.52
CA ARG A 367 -23.25 -7.54 5.63
C ARG A 367 -23.21 -7.84 4.13
N GLY A 368 -22.72 -9.03 3.74
CA GLY A 368 -22.49 -9.35 2.33
C GLY A 368 -21.37 -8.49 1.76
N TYR A 369 -20.13 -8.72 2.22
CA TYR A 369 -18.98 -7.93 1.83
C TYR A 369 -18.78 -7.95 0.31
N GLY A 370 -18.60 -6.75 -0.22
CA GLY A 370 -18.33 -6.50 -1.63
C GLY A 370 -16.88 -6.75 -2.00
N SER A 371 -16.53 -6.40 -3.22
CA SER A 371 -15.18 -6.52 -3.78
C SER A 371 -14.18 -5.68 -3.00
N ASN A 372 -14.58 -4.49 -2.53
CA ASN A 372 -13.72 -3.62 -1.72
C ASN A 372 -13.21 -4.32 -0.46
N ALA A 373 -14.11 -4.97 0.29
CA ALA A 373 -13.71 -5.66 1.50
C ALA A 373 -12.78 -6.87 1.23
N TYR A 374 -12.86 -7.46 0.03
CA TYR A 374 -11.90 -8.49 -0.38
C TYR A 374 -10.56 -7.87 -0.73
N SER A 375 -10.55 -6.71 -1.40
CA SER A 375 -9.34 -5.93 -1.67
C SER A 375 -8.54 -5.71 -0.39
N ASP A 376 -9.15 -5.09 0.63
CA ASP A 376 -8.44 -4.70 1.85
C ASP A 376 -7.83 -5.91 2.59
N ALA A 377 -8.56 -7.04 2.56
CA ALA A 377 -8.16 -8.29 3.19
C ALA A 377 -7.03 -9.02 2.42
N ILE A 378 -7.12 -9.05 1.09
CA ILE A 378 -6.12 -9.66 0.20
C ILE A 378 -4.83 -8.85 0.23
N GLU A 379 -4.93 -7.52 0.16
CA GLU A 379 -3.78 -6.61 0.21
C GLU A 379 -3.03 -6.72 1.52
N SER A 380 -3.75 -6.83 2.63
CA SER A 380 -3.18 -7.14 3.94
C SER A 380 -2.31 -8.40 3.90
N ALA A 381 -2.79 -9.48 3.26
CA ALA A 381 -2.01 -10.70 3.10
C ALA A 381 -0.78 -10.50 2.21
N ILE A 382 -0.92 -9.80 1.08
CA ILE A 382 0.20 -9.51 0.15
C ILE A 382 1.30 -8.72 0.86
N VAL A 383 0.95 -7.65 1.58
CA VAL A 383 1.89 -6.80 2.32
C VAL A 383 2.68 -7.61 3.34
N PHE A 384 2.04 -8.52 4.06
CA PHE A 384 2.72 -9.31 5.10
C PHE A 384 3.42 -10.56 4.58
N LEU A 385 2.98 -11.16 3.47
CA LEU A 385 3.71 -12.24 2.80
C LEU A 385 5.07 -11.78 2.25
N ASN A 386 5.18 -10.50 1.89
CA ASN A 386 6.47 -9.89 1.53
C ASN A 386 7.46 -9.86 2.72
N ARG A 387 6.98 -9.90 3.97
CA ARG A 387 7.83 -9.86 5.19
C ARG A 387 7.95 -11.22 5.87
N PHE A 388 6.90 -12.03 5.76
CA PHE A 388 6.78 -13.36 6.33
C PHE A 388 6.26 -14.33 5.26
N PRO A 389 7.13 -14.76 4.32
CA PRO A 389 6.75 -15.75 3.31
C PRO A 389 6.22 -17.03 3.96
N ASP A 390 5.07 -17.51 3.49
CA ASP A 390 4.42 -18.76 3.90
C ASP A 390 3.77 -19.40 2.67
N GLU A 391 4.34 -20.53 2.20
CA GLU A 391 3.93 -21.23 0.97
C GLU A 391 2.44 -21.59 0.97
N GLU A 392 1.92 -22.09 2.09
CA GLU A 392 0.51 -22.48 2.21
C GLU A 392 -0.42 -21.26 2.16
N LEU A 393 -0.01 -20.13 2.76
CA LEU A 393 -0.78 -18.89 2.65
C LEU A 393 -0.73 -18.29 1.24
N PHE A 394 0.38 -18.41 0.50
CA PHE A 394 0.42 -18.05 -0.93
C PHE A 394 -0.63 -18.85 -1.74
N GLU A 395 -0.70 -20.17 -1.55
CA GLU A 395 -1.69 -21.00 -2.24
C GLU A 395 -3.14 -20.65 -1.84
N VAL A 396 -3.37 -20.36 -0.55
CA VAL A 396 -4.67 -19.90 -0.05
C VAL A 396 -5.06 -18.58 -0.73
N LEU A 397 -4.12 -17.64 -0.76
CA LEU A 397 -4.29 -16.32 -1.37
C LEU A 397 -4.63 -16.44 -2.85
N ASP A 398 -3.94 -17.29 -3.60
CA ASP A 398 -4.21 -17.53 -5.03
C ASP A 398 -5.65 -17.96 -5.29
N ARG A 399 -6.18 -18.87 -4.46
CA ARG A 399 -7.58 -19.30 -4.57
C ARG A 399 -8.57 -18.18 -4.25
N CYS A 400 -8.25 -17.32 -3.28
CA CYS A 400 -9.07 -16.16 -2.93
C CYS A 400 -9.03 -15.10 -4.04
N VAL A 401 -7.85 -14.83 -4.61
CA VAL A 401 -7.68 -13.89 -5.72
C VAL A 401 -8.38 -14.38 -6.98
N ASP A 402 -8.34 -15.67 -7.32
CA ASP A 402 -9.11 -16.23 -8.44
C ASP A 402 -10.62 -15.95 -8.30
N ARG A 403 -11.18 -16.12 -7.10
CA ARG A 403 -12.60 -15.79 -6.84
C ARG A 403 -12.86 -14.29 -6.90
N PHE A 404 -11.94 -13.48 -6.37
CA PHE A 404 -12.00 -12.03 -6.42
C PHE A 404 -12.00 -11.51 -7.85
N LEU A 405 -11.07 -11.95 -8.71
CA LEU A 405 -10.98 -11.51 -10.10
C LEU A 405 -12.21 -11.88 -10.93
N LYS A 406 -12.86 -13.00 -10.60
CA LYS A 406 -14.13 -13.44 -11.22
C LYS A 406 -15.34 -12.56 -10.89
N ARG A 407 -15.21 -11.60 -9.97
CA ARG A 407 -16.28 -10.63 -9.67
C ARG A 407 -16.43 -9.58 -10.77
N GLN A 408 -15.42 -9.37 -11.62
CA GLN A 408 -15.55 -8.46 -12.75
C GLN A 408 -16.58 -8.98 -13.75
N ARG A 409 -17.54 -8.13 -14.09
CA ARG A 409 -18.57 -8.36 -15.11
C ARG A 409 -17.97 -8.35 -16.51
N GLU A 410 -18.75 -8.80 -17.48
CA GLU A 410 -18.35 -8.79 -18.91
C GLU A 410 -18.04 -7.40 -19.45
N ASP A 411 -18.63 -6.34 -18.90
CA ASP A 411 -18.39 -4.94 -19.28
C ASP A 411 -17.22 -4.28 -18.54
N GLY A 412 -16.40 -5.06 -17.81
CA GLY A 412 -15.22 -4.57 -17.10
C GLY A 412 -15.49 -3.92 -15.75
N ILE A 413 -16.77 -3.74 -15.38
CA ILE A 413 -17.21 -3.17 -14.10
C ILE A 413 -17.31 -4.27 -13.05
N ILE A 414 -17.09 -3.93 -11.77
CA ILE A 414 -17.22 -4.89 -10.67
C ILE A 414 -18.53 -4.64 -9.93
N GLU A 415 -18.61 -3.54 -9.19
CA GLU A 415 -19.77 -3.18 -8.37
C GLU A 415 -20.42 -1.85 -8.76
N ASP A 416 -19.94 -1.21 -9.83
CA ASP A 416 -20.49 0.03 -10.38
C ASP A 416 -20.34 1.24 -9.43
N TRP A 417 -19.26 1.29 -8.66
CA TRP A 417 -18.89 2.40 -7.79
C TRP A 417 -17.37 2.52 -7.66
N TYR A 418 -16.90 3.65 -7.12
CA TYR A 418 -15.48 4.01 -7.00
C TYR A 418 -14.57 2.94 -6.37
N GLY A 419 -15.08 2.08 -5.49
CA GLY A 419 -14.35 0.94 -4.93
C GLY A 419 -13.85 -0.08 -5.97
N ASP A 420 -14.31 0.00 -7.23
CA ASP A 420 -13.74 -0.73 -8.36
C ASP A 420 -12.26 -0.35 -8.63
N GLY A 421 -11.79 0.81 -8.17
CA GLY A 421 -10.36 1.12 -8.22
C GLY A 421 -9.54 0.37 -7.18
N ASN A 422 -10.07 0.12 -5.97
CA ASN A 422 -9.44 -0.80 -5.02
C ASN A 422 -9.32 -2.20 -5.61
N TYR A 423 -10.30 -2.63 -6.42
CA TYR A 423 -10.16 -3.87 -7.18
C TYR A 423 -8.92 -3.87 -8.10
N VAL A 424 -8.71 -2.76 -8.83
CA VAL A 424 -7.56 -2.59 -9.73
C VAL A 424 -6.25 -2.55 -8.94
N ARG A 425 -6.19 -1.85 -7.81
CA ARG A 425 -5.01 -1.81 -6.94
C ARG A 425 -4.62 -3.22 -6.48
N THR A 426 -5.56 -3.98 -5.93
CA THR A 426 -5.33 -5.35 -5.47
C THR A 426 -4.86 -6.25 -6.62
N ALA A 427 -5.50 -6.16 -7.79
CA ALA A 427 -5.11 -6.94 -8.97
C ALA A 427 -3.68 -6.61 -9.42
N LEU A 428 -3.27 -5.34 -9.41
CA LEU A 428 -1.91 -4.93 -9.72
C LEU A 428 -0.91 -5.41 -8.66
N MET A 429 -1.24 -5.29 -7.36
CA MET A 429 -0.40 -5.80 -6.28
C MET A 429 -0.16 -7.31 -6.42
N TYR A 430 -1.21 -8.06 -6.77
CA TYR A 430 -1.11 -9.49 -7.03
C TYR A 430 -0.26 -9.80 -8.26
N ALA A 431 -0.44 -9.07 -9.37
CA ALA A 431 0.40 -9.24 -10.56
C ALA A 431 1.88 -9.02 -10.23
N PHE A 432 2.22 -7.99 -9.45
CA PHE A 432 3.60 -7.73 -9.03
C PHE A 432 4.14 -8.73 -8.01
N MET A 433 3.30 -9.31 -7.15
CA MET A 433 3.72 -10.45 -6.33
C MET A 433 4.13 -11.64 -7.21
N LYS A 434 3.32 -11.93 -8.23
CA LYS A 434 3.54 -13.05 -9.16
C LYS A 434 4.69 -12.83 -10.15
N SER A 435 5.07 -11.58 -10.38
CA SER A 435 6.25 -11.25 -11.18
C SER A 435 7.46 -10.81 -10.35
N GLN A 436 7.39 -10.91 -9.02
CA GLN A 436 8.40 -10.38 -8.10
C GLN A 436 8.78 -8.91 -8.38
N GLY A 437 7.80 -8.11 -8.79
CA GLY A 437 7.96 -6.68 -9.10
C GLY A 437 8.47 -6.40 -10.51
N VAL A 438 8.74 -7.42 -11.33
CA VAL A 438 9.21 -7.26 -12.73
C VAL A 438 8.03 -7.02 -13.67
N TRP A 439 8.19 -6.21 -14.71
CA TRP A 439 7.17 -5.98 -15.73
C TRP A 439 7.77 -5.86 -17.13
N ILE A 440 6.90 -5.87 -18.15
CA ILE A 440 7.30 -5.79 -19.57
C ILE A 440 6.83 -4.50 -20.23
N GLU A 441 7.56 -4.07 -21.27
CA GLU A 441 7.22 -2.92 -22.08
C GLU A 441 7.61 -3.15 -23.56
N PRO A 442 6.68 -3.14 -24.54
CA PRO A 442 5.25 -2.95 -24.37
C PRO A 442 4.58 -4.18 -23.76
N TRP A 443 3.61 -3.95 -22.88
CA TRP A 443 2.70 -5.01 -22.45
C TRP A 443 1.71 -5.34 -23.56
N ARG A 444 1.34 -6.61 -23.66
CA ARG A 444 0.32 -7.12 -24.59
C ARG A 444 -0.45 -8.24 -23.91
N GLU A 445 -1.74 -8.32 -24.20
CA GLU A 445 -2.62 -9.34 -23.64
C GLU A 445 -2.16 -10.76 -23.93
N ASP A 446 -1.38 -11.02 -24.98
CA ASP A 446 -0.91 -12.36 -25.33
C ASP A 446 0.49 -12.68 -24.80
N VAL A 447 1.09 -11.82 -23.98
CA VAL A 447 2.40 -12.02 -23.35
C VAL A 447 2.23 -12.35 -21.87
N GLN A 448 2.92 -13.39 -21.42
CA GLN A 448 2.93 -13.88 -20.06
C GLN A 448 4.33 -13.66 -19.49
N LEU A 449 4.41 -13.01 -18.33
CA LEU A 449 5.62 -12.90 -17.52
C LEU A 449 5.27 -13.26 -16.09
N GLY A 450 6.01 -14.19 -15.51
CA GLY A 450 5.93 -14.56 -14.11
C GLY A 450 7.31 -14.86 -13.55
N ALA A 451 7.39 -14.94 -12.23
CA ALA A 451 8.64 -15.06 -11.51
C ALA A 451 8.53 -15.96 -10.27
N ALA A 452 9.64 -16.55 -9.87
CA ALA A 452 9.81 -17.22 -8.59
C ALA A 452 11.25 -17.04 -8.09
N MET A 453 11.45 -17.17 -6.78
CA MET A 453 12.78 -17.12 -6.17
C MET A 453 13.36 -18.53 -6.04
N GLU A 454 14.62 -18.72 -6.43
CA GLU A 454 15.41 -19.91 -6.15
C GLU A 454 16.60 -19.51 -5.27
N GLY A 455 16.41 -19.59 -3.94
CA GLY A 455 17.36 -18.98 -3.01
C GLY A 455 17.38 -17.45 -3.18
N ASP A 456 18.56 -16.91 -3.50
CA ASP A 456 18.75 -15.48 -3.75
C ASP A 456 18.63 -15.12 -5.25
N SER A 457 18.39 -16.11 -6.11
CA SER A 457 18.30 -15.95 -7.56
C SER A 457 16.85 -15.76 -7.99
N LEU A 458 16.60 -14.77 -8.85
CA LEU A 458 15.30 -14.59 -9.47
C LEU A 458 15.20 -15.44 -10.74
N VAL A 459 14.17 -16.26 -10.86
CA VAL A 459 13.84 -17.02 -12.06
C VAL A 459 12.59 -16.42 -12.70
N LEU A 460 12.68 -16.05 -13.97
CA LEU A 460 11.61 -15.49 -14.79
C LEU A 460 11.23 -16.47 -15.88
N ALA A 461 9.93 -16.57 -16.14
CA ALA A 461 9.37 -17.28 -17.28
C ALA A 461 8.59 -16.31 -18.15
N LEU A 462 9.01 -16.19 -19.42
CA LEU A 462 8.31 -15.36 -20.40
C LEU A 462 7.85 -16.19 -21.59
N ASN A 463 6.61 -16.00 -22.01
CA ASN A 463 6.06 -16.57 -23.23
C ASN A 463 5.11 -15.59 -23.90
N SER A 464 4.89 -15.77 -25.19
CA SER A 464 3.91 -15.00 -25.95
C SER A 464 3.17 -15.91 -26.92
N GLU A 465 1.92 -15.59 -27.28
CA GLU A 465 1.21 -16.34 -28.33
C GLU A 465 1.67 -15.92 -29.73
N ASN A 466 1.96 -14.62 -29.93
CA ASN A 466 2.54 -14.10 -31.17
C ASN A 466 3.89 -13.44 -30.88
N PRO A 467 4.84 -13.43 -31.85
CA PRO A 467 6.15 -12.85 -31.65
C PRO A 467 6.12 -11.50 -30.94
N TRP A 468 6.96 -11.39 -29.92
CA TRP A 468 7.07 -10.22 -29.07
C TRP A 468 8.53 -9.79 -28.96
N GLU A 469 8.74 -8.48 -28.99
CA GLU A 469 10.02 -7.84 -28.77
C GLU A 469 9.76 -6.62 -27.88
N GLY A 470 10.52 -6.51 -26.80
CA GLY A 470 10.36 -5.44 -25.83
C GLY A 470 11.38 -5.55 -24.72
N LYS A 471 11.07 -4.89 -23.61
CA LYS A 471 11.94 -4.77 -22.45
C LYS A 471 11.33 -5.46 -21.23
N VAL A 472 12.18 -6.15 -20.48
CA VAL A 472 11.89 -6.64 -19.13
C VAL A 472 12.51 -5.64 -18.14
N ARG A 473 11.70 -5.07 -17.25
CA ARG A 473 12.09 -4.01 -16.32
C ARG A 473 11.94 -4.47 -14.89
N PHE A 474 12.92 -4.10 -14.07
CA PHE A 474 13.02 -4.52 -12.68
C PHE A 474 12.67 -3.37 -11.74
N ASP A 475 12.07 -3.69 -10.59
CA ASP A 475 11.77 -2.69 -9.58
C ASP A 475 13.05 -2.23 -8.87
N ILE A 476 12.95 -1.08 -8.20
CA ILE A 476 14.04 -0.50 -7.41
C ILE A 476 13.66 -0.54 -5.92
N PRO A 477 14.59 -0.34 -4.99
CA PRO A 477 14.24 -0.09 -3.59
C PRO A 477 13.58 1.31 -3.46
N ARG A 478 12.32 1.43 -3.90
CA ARG A 478 11.55 2.66 -4.05
C ARG A 478 11.49 3.50 -2.77
N HIS A 479 11.34 2.87 -1.61
CA HIS A 479 11.38 3.53 -0.30
C HIS A 479 12.63 4.40 -0.15
N ARG A 480 13.79 3.87 -0.54
CA ARG A 480 15.07 4.56 -0.47
C ARG A 480 15.26 5.52 -1.63
N GLU A 481 15.04 5.07 -2.86
CA GLU A 481 15.36 5.85 -4.07
C GLU A 481 14.39 7.01 -4.31
N PHE A 482 13.10 6.84 -3.98
CA PHE A 482 12.09 7.88 -4.19
C PHE A 482 11.84 8.74 -2.96
N PHE A 483 11.90 8.16 -1.75
CA PHE A 483 11.50 8.84 -0.52
C PHE A 483 12.62 9.03 0.50
N ASN A 484 13.84 8.55 0.25
CA ASN A 484 14.95 8.56 1.22
C ASN A 484 14.65 7.84 2.54
N MET A 485 13.69 6.91 2.53
CA MET A 485 13.37 6.14 3.72
C MET A 485 14.50 5.14 4.01
N PRO A 486 14.98 5.02 5.25
CA PRO A 486 16.08 4.13 5.60
C PRO A 486 15.66 2.66 5.74
N ILE A 487 14.36 2.42 5.97
CA ILE A 487 13.78 1.09 6.17
C ILE A 487 12.48 1.00 5.38
N ASN A 488 12.28 -0.10 4.67
CA ASN A 488 11.00 -0.41 4.05
C ASN A 488 10.04 -1.08 5.06
N TYR A 489 9.15 -0.29 5.67
CA TYR A 489 8.12 -0.79 6.60
C TYR A 489 6.77 -0.99 5.89
N PRO A 490 5.93 -1.95 6.35
CA PRO A 490 4.60 -2.16 5.80
C PRO A 490 3.67 -1.01 6.18
N ARG A 491 2.83 -0.62 5.24
CA ARG A 491 1.94 0.54 5.37
C ARG A 491 0.68 0.36 4.54
N LEU A 492 -0.34 1.17 4.85
CA LEU A 492 -1.61 1.12 4.16
C LEU A 492 -1.42 1.51 2.68
N ASN A 493 -2.11 0.82 1.77
CA ASN A 493 -2.01 0.93 0.31
C ASN A 493 -0.60 0.74 -0.30
N GLU A 494 0.34 0.16 0.43
CA GLU A 494 1.69 -0.12 -0.08
C GLU A 494 1.65 -1.08 -1.28
N PHE A 495 2.40 -0.77 -2.33
CA PHE A 495 2.84 -1.76 -3.32
C PHE A 495 4.18 -2.36 -2.86
N PRO A 496 4.23 -3.61 -2.35
CA PRO A 496 5.45 -4.14 -1.77
C PRO A 496 6.59 -4.22 -2.79
N GLU A 497 7.81 -4.01 -2.28
CA GLU A 497 9.05 -4.24 -3.02
C GLU A 497 9.42 -5.72 -2.89
N TRP A 498 9.35 -6.47 -3.99
CA TRP A 498 9.66 -7.90 -4.03
C TRP A 498 11.13 -8.13 -4.38
N PHE A 499 11.46 -8.34 -5.65
CA PHE A 499 12.84 -8.34 -6.13
C PHE A 499 13.21 -6.95 -6.64
N THR A 500 14.21 -6.34 -6.03
CA THR A 500 14.68 -5.00 -6.41
C THR A 500 16.13 -5.03 -6.86
N VAL A 501 16.46 -4.19 -7.84
CA VAL A 501 17.82 -4.01 -8.32
C VAL A 501 18.40 -2.67 -7.86
N ASN A 502 19.68 -2.68 -7.48
CA ASN A 502 20.43 -1.48 -7.15
C ASN A 502 21.17 -1.00 -8.40
N GLY A 503 21.02 0.27 -8.77
CA GLY A 503 21.57 0.84 -10.00
C GLY A 503 23.08 0.58 -10.20
N ASP A 504 23.84 0.59 -9.11
CA ASP A 504 25.30 0.48 -9.13
C ASP A 504 25.83 -0.92 -8.79
N SER A 505 24.95 -1.91 -8.64
CA SER A 505 25.32 -3.32 -8.47
C SER A 505 25.44 -4.03 -9.83
N LEU A 506 26.22 -5.12 -9.86
CA LEU A 506 26.34 -5.99 -11.02
C LEU A 506 25.45 -7.22 -10.87
N TYR A 507 24.85 -7.62 -11.97
CA TYR A 507 23.96 -8.76 -12.06
C TYR A 507 24.43 -9.67 -13.18
N GLN A 508 24.43 -10.98 -12.92
CA GLN A 508 24.55 -11.99 -13.95
C GLN A 508 23.14 -12.36 -14.42
N ILE A 509 22.92 -12.24 -15.73
CA ILE A 509 21.69 -12.63 -16.39
C ILE A 509 22.00 -13.87 -17.23
N GLU A 510 21.20 -14.91 -17.06
CA GLU A 510 21.20 -16.08 -17.94
C GLU A 510 19.91 -16.11 -18.74
N VAL A 511 20.00 -16.18 -20.06
CA VAL A 511 18.87 -16.30 -20.99
C VAL A 511 19.03 -17.58 -21.79
N ASP A 512 18.17 -18.57 -21.54
CA ASP A 512 18.22 -19.88 -22.20
C ASP A 512 19.64 -20.49 -22.24
N GLY A 513 20.38 -20.39 -21.12
CA GLY A 513 21.75 -20.88 -20.98
C GLY A 513 22.87 -19.93 -21.45
N ASN A 514 22.54 -18.77 -22.02
CA ASN A 514 23.54 -17.75 -22.39
C ASN A 514 23.70 -16.74 -21.27
N HIS A 515 24.94 -16.55 -20.80
CA HIS A 515 25.24 -15.64 -19.71
C HIS A 515 25.72 -14.29 -20.20
N GLU A 516 25.30 -13.26 -19.48
CA GLU A 516 25.80 -11.90 -19.62
C GLU A 516 25.82 -11.18 -18.28
N VAL A 517 26.64 -10.14 -18.18
CA VAL A 517 26.72 -9.27 -17.00
C VAL A 517 26.15 -7.91 -17.36
N ARG A 518 25.34 -7.35 -16.46
CA ARG A 518 24.73 -6.02 -16.58
C ARG A 518 24.83 -5.26 -15.27
N CYS A 519 24.87 -3.93 -15.32
CA CYS A 519 24.63 -3.14 -14.13
C CYS A 519 23.12 -3.05 -13.83
N GLY A 520 22.77 -2.79 -12.57
CA GLY A 520 21.36 -2.64 -12.19
C GLY A 520 20.69 -1.48 -12.93
N GLY A 521 21.42 -0.41 -13.27
CA GLY A 521 20.89 0.68 -14.09
C GLY A 521 20.35 0.22 -15.43
N GLU A 522 21.04 -0.72 -16.10
CA GLU A 522 20.57 -1.33 -17.35
C GLU A 522 19.28 -2.16 -17.14
N LEU A 523 19.15 -2.86 -16.00
CA LEU A 523 17.93 -3.61 -15.65
C LEU A 523 16.74 -2.69 -15.34
N ILE A 524 16.98 -1.52 -14.74
CA ILE A 524 15.97 -0.50 -14.47
C ILE A 524 15.48 0.15 -15.78
N GLU A 525 16.41 0.48 -16.67
CA GLU A 525 16.10 1.02 -18.02
C GLU A 525 15.38 -0.01 -18.89
N GLY A 526 15.65 -1.29 -18.65
CA GLY A 526 14.97 -2.43 -19.23
C GLY A 526 15.88 -3.26 -20.11
N PHE A 527 15.86 -4.56 -19.85
CA PHE A 527 16.60 -5.58 -20.58
C PHE A 527 15.83 -6.02 -21.84
N ASP A 528 16.44 -5.87 -23.02
CA ASP A 528 15.80 -6.25 -24.28
C ASP A 528 15.65 -7.76 -24.38
N LEU A 529 14.42 -8.22 -24.64
CA LEU A 529 14.09 -9.64 -24.78
C LEU A 529 13.15 -9.87 -25.96
N LYS A 530 13.28 -11.04 -26.57
CA LYS A 530 12.42 -11.49 -27.66
C LYS A 530 11.80 -12.84 -27.31
N SER A 531 10.52 -12.99 -27.62
CA SER A 531 9.83 -14.27 -27.60
C SER A 531 9.33 -14.57 -29.00
N ASP A 532 9.61 -15.78 -29.49
CA ASP A 532 9.28 -16.19 -30.86
C ASP A 532 7.84 -16.72 -31.01
N GLY A 533 7.10 -16.76 -29.90
CA GLY A 533 5.71 -17.21 -29.84
C GLY A 533 5.53 -18.74 -29.70
N LYS A 534 6.61 -19.52 -29.51
CA LYS A 534 6.55 -20.99 -29.53
C LYS A 534 6.98 -21.62 -28.22
N ASP A 535 8.12 -21.20 -27.69
CA ASP A 535 8.71 -21.76 -26.48
C ASP A 535 8.69 -20.75 -25.33
N TRP A 536 8.81 -21.25 -24.11
CA TRP A 536 9.05 -20.40 -22.95
C TRP A 536 10.52 -20.01 -22.90
N THR A 537 10.79 -18.74 -22.65
CA THR A 537 12.12 -18.20 -22.39
C THR A 537 12.35 -18.18 -20.88
N GLU A 538 13.45 -18.80 -20.44
CA GLU A 538 13.89 -18.78 -19.06
C GLU A 538 14.92 -17.66 -18.88
N LEU A 539 14.67 -16.78 -17.91
CA LEU A 539 15.65 -15.79 -17.45
C LEU A 539 16.04 -16.08 -16.01
N ARG A 540 17.33 -16.08 -15.71
CA ARG A 540 17.83 -16.11 -14.32
C ARG A 540 18.63 -14.86 -14.03
N VAL A 541 18.37 -14.22 -12.90
CA VAL A 541 19.04 -12.99 -12.48
C VAL A 541 19.63 -13.18 -11.10
N GLU A 542 20.95 -13.02 -11.00
CA GLU A 542 21.70 -13.20 -9.76
C GLU A 542 22.55 -11.96 -9.49
N THR A 543 22.58 -11.49 -8.24
CA THR A 543 23.51 -10.43 -7.86
C THR A 543 24.92 -11.03 -7.76
N ILE A 544 25.91 -10.42 -8.41
CA ILE A 544 27.31 -10.88 -8.37
C ILE A 544 28.23 -9.87 -7.68
N PRO A 545 29.32 -10.33 -7.04
CA PRO A 545 30.30 -9.42 -6.43
C PRO A 545 30.91 -8.48 -7.47
N GLY A 546 30.84 -7.18 -7.20
CA GLY A 546 31.48 -6.13 -7.98
C GLY A 546 31.76 -4.90 -7.10
N PRO A 547 32.67 -4.01 -7.49
CA PRO A 547 32.84 -2.76 -6.74
C PRO A 547 31.53 -1.97 -6.79
N PRO A 548 31.06 -1.37 -5.69
CA PRO A 548 29.96 -0.42 -5.76
C PRO A 548 30.43 0.78 -6.60
N TYR A 549 29.74 1.06 -7.71
CA TYR A 549 30.08 2.19 -8.58
C TYR A 549 29.53 3.53 -8.08
N SER A 550 28.69 3.52 -7.03
CA SER A 550 28.35 4.69 -6.22
C SER A 550 29.03 4.65 -4.85
N LYS A 551 29.57 5.80 -4.44
CA LYS A 551 30.04 6.03 -3.07
C LYS A 551 28.84 6.34 -2.17
N PRO A 552 28.95 6.05 -0.86
CA PRO A 552 27.95 6.46 0.13
C PRO A 552 27.74 7.97 0.14
#